data_AF-A0A183TS28-F1
#
_entry.id   AF-A0A183TS28-F1
#
_cell.length_a   1.000
_cell.length_b   1.000
_cell.length_c   1.000
_cell.angle_alpha   90.00
_cell.angle_beta   90.00
_cell.angle_gamma   90.00
#
_symmetry.space_group_name_H-M   'P 1'
#
loop_
_entity.id
_entity.type
_entity.pdbx_description
1 polymer ?
#
loop_
_entity_poly.entity_id
_entity_poly.type
_entity_poly.pdbx_seq_one_letter_code
_entity_poly.pdbx_strand_id
1 'polypeptide(L)'
;MDIRTDATKADLFKCRRLAQQRLREMQDAWMIRKAEEIQGYADRNEKQNFLKAIKAIYGPCIKGTAPLLTSDGTTLLTEKSQIL
;
A
#
# COMPACT_ATOMS: atom_id res chain seq x y z
N MET A 1 30.01 -29.71 -15.83
CA MET A 1 29.46 -28.34 -15.77
C MET A 1 30.44 -27.45 -16.51
N ASP A 2 29.98 -26.70 -17.50
CA ASP A 2 30.85 -25.93 -18.40
C ASP A 2 31.00 -24.48 -17.90
N ILE A 3 32.25 -24.01 -17.82
CA ILE A 3 32.66 -22.72 -17.26
C ILE A 3 31.95 -21.54 -17.96
N ARG A 4 31.65 -21.67 -19.26
CA ARG A 4 30.93 -20.65 -20.05
C ARG A 4 29.46 -20.50 -19.64
N THR A 5 28.83 -21.58 -19.24
CA THR A 5 27.42 -21.57 -18.77
C THR A 5 27.32 -20.94 -17.38
N ASP A 6 28.29 -21.22 -16.52
CA ASP A 6 28.34 -20.66 -15.17
C ASP A 6 28.59 -19.14 -15.17
N ALA A 7 29.45 -18.64 -16.08
CA ALA A 7 29.69 -17.20 -16.26
C ALA A 7 28.41 -16.45 -16.70
N THR A 8 27.72 -16.97 -17.73
CA THR A 8 26.47 -16.36 -18.24
C THR A 8 25.38 -16.32 -17.16
N LYS A 9 25.28 -17.40 -16.37
CA LYS A 9 24.35 -17.48 -15.24
C LYS A 9 24.69 -16.44 -14.17
N ALA A 10 25.96 -16.29 -13.82
CA ALA A 10 26.41 -15.29 -12.86
C ALA A 10 26.08 -13.87 -13.30
N ASP A 11 26.24 -13.55 -14.59
CA ASP A 11 25.92 -12.22 -15.12
C ASP A 11 24.42 -11.93 -15.13
N LEU A 12 23.58 -12.92 -15.45
CA LEU A 12 22.11 -12.78 -15.32
C LEU A 12 21.69 -12.49 -13.87
N PHE A 13 22.28 -13.17 -12.89
CA PHE A 13 22.00 -12.92 -11.48
C PHE A 13 22.41 -11.49 -11.06
N LYS A 14 23.56 -11.00 -11.53
CA LYS A 14 24.00 -9.62 -11.27
C LYS A 14 23.03 -8.60 -11.87
N CYS A 15 22.63 -8.78 -13.13
CA CYS A 15 21.67 -7.90 -13.81
C CYS A 15 20.33 -7.86 -13.06
N ARG A 16 19.82 -9.02 -12.64
CA ARG A 16 18.58 -9.11 -11.86
C ARG A 16 18.69 -8.37 -10.53
N ARG A 17 19.80 -8.56 -9.79
CA ARG A 17 20.03 -7.85 -8.52
C ARG A 17 20.06 -6.34 -8.72
N LEU A 18 20.76 -5.86 -9.75
CA LEU A 18 20.84 -4.43 -10.04
C LEU A 18 19.46 -3.84 -10.38
N ALA A 19 18.68 -4.54 -11.20
CA ALA A 19 17.32 -4.11 -11.54
C ALA A 19 16.41 -4.06 -10.30
N GLN A 20 16.49 -5.08 -9.44
CA GLN A 20 15.73 -5.13 -8.18
C GLN A 20 16.15 -4.02 -7.21
N GLN A 21 17.45 -3.73 -7.12
CA GLN A 21 17.97 -2.65 -6.30
C GLN A 21 17.45 -1.29 -6.78
N ARG A 22 17.56 -1.00 -8.08
CA ARG A 22 17.06 0.27 -8.64
C ARG A 22 15.56 0.44 -8.45
N LEU A 23 14.79 -0.64 -8.63
CA LEU A 23 13.36 -0.60 -8.39
C LEU A 23 13.05 -0.26 -6.92
N ARG A 24 13.79 -0.84 -5.98
CA ARG A 24 13.64 -0.57 -4.56
C ARG A 24 13.99 0.87 -4.22
N GLU A 25 15.13 1.37 -4.69
CA GLU A 25 15.55 2.77 -4.50
C GLU A 25 14.50 3.75 -5.04
N MET A 26 13.91 3.46 -6.20
CA MET A 26 12.85 4.28 -6.77
C MET A 26 11.56 4.25 -5.93
N GLN A 27 11.18 3.07 -5.44
CA GLN A 27 10.02 2.92 -4.55
C GLN A 27 10.24 3.65 -3.22
N ASP A 28 11.42 3.49 -2.61
CA ASP A 28 11.78 4.13 -1.35
C ASP A 28 11.78 5.65 -1.49
N ALA A 29 12.37 6.19 -2.57
CA ALA A 29 12.36 7.63 -2.85
C ALA A 29 10.94 8.17 -3.05
N TRP A 30 10.06 7.41 -3.71
CA TRP A 30 8.65 7.78 -3.83
C TRP A 30 7.92 7.75 -2.48
N MET A 31 8.17 6.72 -1.65
CA MET A 31 7.57 6.59 -0.32
C MET A 31 8.00 7.72 0.62
N ILE A 32 9.29 8.08 0.62
CA ILE A 32 9.82 9.20 1.42
C ILE A 32 9.10 10.50 1.05
N ARG A 33 9.03 10.82 -0.24
CA ARG A 33 8.33 12.02 -0.72
C ARG A 33 6.85 12.05 -0.33
N LYS A 34 6.18 10.89 -0.35
CA LYS A 34 4.78 10.79 0.07
C LYS A 34 4.59 10.96 1.57
N ALA A 35 5.52 10.46 2.38
CA ALA A 35 5.52 10.68 3.82
C ALA A 35 5.73 12.17 4.15
N GLU A 36 6.67 12.85 3.50
CA GLU A 36 6.91 14.28 3.67
C GLU A 36 5.69 15.12 3.29
N GLU A 37 5.01 14.78 2.17
CA GLU A 37 3.78 15.45 1.75
C GLU A 37 2.68 15.32 2.80
N ILE A 38 2.46 14.11 3.33
CA ILE A 38 1.46 13.83 4.35
C ILE A 38 1.79 14.55 5.66
N GLN A 39 3.05 14.51 6.09
CA GLN A 39 3.51 15.21 7.29
C GLN A 39 3.32 16.71 7.14
N GLY A 40 3.67 17.29 5.99
CA GLY A 40 3.46 18.71 5.71
C GLY A 40 2.00 19.13 5.79
N TYR A 41 1.05 18.28 5.37
CA TYR A 41 -0.39 18.55 5.58
C TYR A 41 -0.79 18.48 7.05
N ALA A 42 -0.22 17.55 7.83
CA ALA A 42 -0.47 17.45 9.25
C ALA A 42 0.06 18.68 10.01
N ASP A 43 1.28 19.11 9.71
CA ASP A 43 1.93 20.27 10.35
C ASP A 43 1.16 21.57 10.08
N ARG A 44 0.55 21.70 8.89
CA ARG A 44 -0.31 22.84 8.52
C ARG A 44 -1.77 22.70 8.98
N ASN A 45 -2.11 21.63 9.71
CA ASN A 45 -3.48 21.30 10.15
C ASN A 45 -4.49 21.18 8.99
N GLU A 46 -4.04 20.79 7.80
CA GLU A 46 -4.84 20.65 6.59
C GLU A 46 -5.53 19.28 6.51
N LYS A 47 -6.48 19.03 7.42
CA LYS A 47 -7.15 17.73 7.59
C LYS A 47 -7.73 17.14 6.30
N GLN A 48 -8.30 17.97 5.42
CA GLN A 48 -8.87 17.47 4.16
C GLN A 48 -7.81 16.98 3.18
N ASN A 49 -6.69 17.69 3.07
CA ASN A 49 -5.60 17.33 2.15
C ASN A 49 -4.84 16.11 2.68
N PHE A 50 -4.63 16.02 3.99
CA PHE A 50 -4.10 14.83 4.65
C PHE A 50 -4.90 13.56 4.31
N LEU A 51 -6.23 13.60 4.46
CA LEU A 51 -7.09 12.47 4.12
C LEU A 51 -7.11 12.14 2.62
N LYS A 52 -7.03 13.16 1.75
CA LYS A 52 -6.92 12.96 0.30
C LYS A 52 -5.59 12.27 -0.07
N ALA A 53 -4.47 12.71 0.52
CA ALA A 53 -3.15 12.14 0.27
C ALA A 53 -3.06 10.67 0.70
N ILE A 54 -3.60 10.33 1.88
CA ILE A 54 -3.67 8.93 2.36
C ILE A 54 -4.48 8.06 1.40
N LYS A 55 -5.67 8.54 0.97
CA LYS A 55 -6.50 7.81 -0.01
C LYS A 55 -5.82 7.65 -1.36
N ALA A 56 -4.99 8.59 -1.79
CA ALA A 56 -4.25 8.46 -3.04
C ALA A 56 -3.19 7.33 -3.00
N ILE A 57 -2.64 7.01 -1.83
CA ILE A 57 -1.65 5.94 -1.66
C ILE A 57 -2.32 4.56 -1.58
N TYR A 58 -3.36 4.43 -0.76
CA TYR A 58 -4.05 3.15 -0.55
C TYR A 58 -5.13 2.86 -1.61
N GLY A 59 -5.39 3.81 -2.51
CA GLY A 59 -6.53 3.75 -3.43
C GLY A 59 -7.86 4.10 -2.73
N PRO A 60 -9.00 3.98 -3.44
CA PRO A 60 -10.31 4.12 -2.81
C PRO A 60 -10.39 3.18 -1.62
N CYS A 61 -10.36 3.73 -0.41
CA CYS A 61 -10.63 2.96 0.80
C CYS A 61 -12.03 2.40 0.63
N ILE A 62 -12.12 1.11 0.31
CA ILE A 62 -13.37 0.38 0.40
C ILE A 62 -13.72 0.50 1.87
N LYS A 63 -14.67 1.39 2.18
CA LYS A 63 -15.32 1.35 3.48
C LYS A 63 -15.99 -0.01 3.51
N GLY A 64 -15.27 -1.02 3.99
CA GLY A 64 -15.86 -2.25 4.41
C GLY A 64 -16.79 -1.84 5.53
N THR A 65 -18.05 -1.58 5.20
CA THR A 65 -19.09 -1.65 6.20
C THR A 65 -19.03 -3.09 6.67
N ALA A 66 -18.37 -3.32 7.81
CA ALA A 66 -18.42 -4.62 8.45
C ALA A 66 -19.91 -4.90 8.67
N PRO A 67 -20.47 -5.96 8.08
CA PRO A 67 -21.85 -6.29 8.34
C PRO A 67 -22.00 -6.54 9.83
N LEU A 68 -22.85 -5.76 10.49
CA LEU A 68 -23.27 -6.08 11.84
C LEU A 68 -24.13 -7.34 11.74
N LEU A 69 -23.77 -8.37 12.49
CA LEU A 69 -24.57 -9.59 12.58
C LEU A 69 -25.53 -9.50 13.75
N THR A 70 -26.68 -10.16 13.62
CA THR A 70 -27.54 -10.49 14.76
C THR A 70 -26.76 -11.31 15.80
N SER A 71 -27.23 -11.33 17.06
CA SER A 71 -26.53 -12.04 18.15
C SER A 71 -26.33 -13.54 17.91
N ASP A 72 -27.16 -14.15 17.06
CA ASP A 72 -27.07 -15.55 16.63
C ASP A 72 -26.17 -15.76 15.40
N GLY A 73 -25.64 -14.68 14.82
CA GLY A 73 -24.66 -14.71 13.72
C GLY A 73 -25.22 -15.04 12.35
N THR A 74 -26.55 -15.19 12.21
CA THR A 74 -27.17 -15.71 10.97
C THR A 74 -27.54 -14.62 9.98
N THR A 75 -27.84 -13.41 10.45
CA THR A 75 -28.44 -12.35 9.64
C THR A 75 -27.60 -11.07 9.66
N LEU A 76 -27.36 -10.49 8.48
CA LEU A 76 -26.72 -9.17 8.35
C LEU A 76 -27.75 -8.07 8.65
N LEU A 77 -27.45 -7.23 9.63
CA LEU A 77 -28.22 -6.04 9.98
C LEU A 77 -27.93 -4.93 8.96
N THR A 78 -28.83 -4.77 8.01
CA THR A 78 -28.74 -3.76 6.94
C THR A 78 -29.60 -2.52 7.23
N GLU A 79 -30.55 -2.62 8.16
CA GLU A 79 -31.45 -1.53 8.52
C GLU A 79 -31.01 -0.83 9.80
N LYS A 80 -30.97 0.51 9.78
CA LYS A 80 -30.60 1.32 10.95
C LYS A 80 -31.56 1.16 12.13
N SER A 81 -32.81 0.82 11.88
CA SER A 81 -33.85 0.54 12.90
C SER A 81 -33.60 -0.75 13.69
N GLN A 82 -32.69 -1.61 13.23
CA GLN A 82 -32.35 -2.87 13.90
C GLN A 82 -31.10 -2.75 14.77
N ILE A 83 -30.41 -1.61 14.70
CA ILE A 83 -29.12 -1.35 15.39
C ILE A 83 -29.33 -0.50 16.66
N LEU A 84 -30.53 0.09 16.86
CA LEU A 84 -30.91 0.92 18.01
C LEU A 84 -32.35 0.66 18.46
#